data_AF-A0A5C6LQ37-F1
#
_entry.id   AF-A0A5C6LQ37-F1
#
_cell.length_a   1.000
_cell.length_b   1.000
_cell.length_c   1.000
_cell.angle_alpha   90.00
_cell.angle_beta   90.00
_cell.angle_gamma   90.00
#
_symmetry.space_group_name_H-M   'P 1'
#
loop_
_entity.id
_entity.type
_entity.pdbx_description
1 polymer ?
#
loop_
_entity_poly.entity_id
_entity_poly.type
_entity_poly.pdbx_seq_one_letter_code
_entity_poly.pdbx_strand_id
1 'polypeptide(L)'
;MSPIKTRKVLLYFMLFLLTIPLGLATRRYPGYFPSIISVYGGDILYATCLFFLLRFLFPVTELLKIGIISYLACIAIELQQLYKARGSWN
;
A
#
# COMPACT_ATOMS: atom_id res chain seq x y z
N MET A 1 20.92 -15.48 14.28
CA MET A 1 19.55 -14.94 14.06
C MET A 1 19.07 -14.28 15.34
N SER A 2 18.88 -12.96 15.37
CA SER A 2 18.20 -12.32 16.50
C SER A 2 16.70 -12.63 16.42
N PRO A 3 16.05 -13.06 17.51
CA PRO A 3 14.62 -13.35 17.50
C PRO A 3 13.88 -12.05 17.24
N ILE A 4 13.17 -11.98 16.12
CA ILE A 4 12.33 -10.84 15.78
C ILE A 4 11.24 -10.78 16.85
N LYS A 5 11.34 -9.80 17.75
CA LYS A 5 10.41 -9.60 18.86
C LYS A 5 9.00 -9.47 18.29
N THR A 6 8.12 -10.41 18.65
CA THR A 6 6.71 -10.51 18.22
C THR A 6 5.94 -9.18 18.34
N ARG A 7 6.32 -8.33 19.29
CA ARG A 7 5.79 -6.96 19.43
C ARG A 7 5.91 -6.10 18.17
N LYS A 8 7.01 -6.21 17.42
CA LYS A 8 7.23 -5.40 16.20
C LYS A 8 6.31 -5.84 15.06
N VAL A 9 6.10 -7.15 14.93
CA VAL A 9 5.21 -7.75 13.93
C VAL A 9 3.75 -7.31 14.16
N LEU A 10 3.30 -7.34 15.42
CA LEU A 10 1.98 -6.85 15.82
C LEU A 10 1.80 -5.35 15.53
N LEU A 11 2.85 -4.55 15.72
CA LEU A 11 2.84 -3.11 15.46
C LEU A 11 2.73 -2.83 13.95
N TYR A 12 3.43 -3.59 13.10
CA TYR A 12 3.27 -3.50 11.64
C TYR A 12 1.86 -3.93 11.19
N PHE A 13 1.28 -4.95 11.82
CA PHE A 13 -0.08 -5.39 11.53
C PHE A 13 -1.13 -4.33 11.92
N MET A 14 -0.97 -3.68 13.08
CA MET A 14 -1.82 -2.56 13.48
C MET A 14 -1.68 -1.37 12.52
N LEU A 15 -0.45 -1.01 12.12
CA LEU A 15 -0.20 0.03 11.13
C LEU A 15 -0.87 -0.28 9.79
N PHE A 16 -0.76 -1.53 9.31
CA PHE A 16 -1.44 -2.02 8.12
C PHE A 16 -2.96 -1.82 8.22
N LEU A 17 -3.56 -2.26 9.33
CA LEU A 17 -5.00 -2.14 9.54
C LEU A 17 -5.47 -0.69 9.59
N LEU A 18 -4.62 0.23 10.07
CA LEU A 18 -4.90 1.66 10.16
C LEU A 18 -4.72 2.38 8.82
N THR A 19 -3.82 1.91 7.95
CA THR A 19 -3.66 2.45 6.59
C THR A 19 -4.86 2.19 5.67
N ILE A 20 -5.63 1.12 5.89
CA ILE A 20 -6.84 0.80 5.10
C ILE A 20 -7.94 1.88 5.21
N PRO A 21 -8.44 2.24 6.41
CA PRO A 21 -9.46 3.27 6.55
C PRO A 21 -8.93 4.65 6.17
N LEU A 22 -7.63 4.94 6.39
CA LEU A 22 -7.01 6.18 5.91
C LEU A 22 -7.03 6.29 4.38
N GLY A 23 -6.62 5.24 3.67
CA GLY A 23 -6.64 5.23 2.21
C GLY A 23 -8.06 5.35 1.64
N LEU A 24 -9.04 4.75 2.32
CA LEU A 24 -10.44 4.88 1.95
C LEU A 24 -10.98 6.28 2.24
N ALA A 25 -10.59 6.90 3.36
CA ALA A 25 -10.96 8.27 3.70
C ALA A 25 -10.42 9.27 2.67
N THR A 26 -9.21 9.07 2.14
CA THR A 26 -8.65 9.91 1.08
C THR A 26 -9.49 9.89 -0.19
N ARG A 27 -10.05 8.73 -0.55
CA ARG A 27 -10.96 8.58 -1.71
C ARG A 27 -12.38 9.08 -1.44
N ARG A 28 -12.87 8.97 -0.20
CA ARG A 28 -14.24 9.34 0.18
C ARG A 28 -14.41 10.84 0.41
N TYR A 29 -13.35 11.55 0.81
CA TYR A 29 -13.38 12.97 1.17
C TYR A 29 -12.39 13.82 0.35
N PRO A 30 -12.52 13.87 -0.98
CA PRO A 30 -11.60 14.64 -1.83
C PRO A 30 -11.59 16.15 -1.56
N GLY A 31 -12.64 16.69 -0.92
CA GLY A 31 -12.77 18.12 -0.60
C GLY A 31 -12.20 18.56 0.76
N TYR A 32 -11.77 17.63 1.61
CA TYR A 32 -11.17 17.96 2.92
C TYR A 32 -9.63 18.05 2.88
N PHE A 33 -9.03 17.60 1.78
CA PHE A 33 -7.60 17.52 1.62
C PHE A 33 -7.11 18.36 0.42
N PRO A 34 -5.86 18.87 0.46
CA PRO A 34 -5.21 19.47 -0.70
C PRO A 34 -5.33 18.57 -1.94
N SER A 35 -5.47 19.17 -3.11
CA SER A 35 -5.64 18.47 -4.39
C SER A 35 -4.60 17.38 -4.67
N ILE A 36 -3.36 17.58 -4.21
CA ILE A 36 -2.30 16.55 -4.28
C ILE A 36 -2.65 15.30 -3.47
N ILE A 37 -3.19 15.46 -2.27
CA ILE A 37 -3.48 14.34 -1.37
C ILE A 37 -4.74 13.60 -1.85
N SER A 38 -5.75 14.30 -2.37
CA SER A 38 -6.94 13.63 -2.91
C SER A 38 -6.66 12.83 -4.18
N VAL A 39 -5.72 13.28 -5.01
CA VAL A 39 -5.31 12.58 -6.23
C VAL A 39 -4.34 11.43 -5.93
N TYR A 40 -3.26 11.68 -5.19
CA TYR A 40 -2.16 10.71 -5.01
C TYR A 40 -2.16 9.98 -3.67
N GLY A 41 -2.88 10.49 -2.67
CA GLY A 41 -2.82 9.95 -1.31
C GLY A 41 -3.37 8.53 -1.21
N GLY A 42 -4.36 8.18 -2.04
CA GLY A 42 -4.86 6.81 -2.14
C GLY A 42 -3.77 5.82 -2.56
N ASP A 43 -2.99 6.16 -3.58
CA ASP A 43 -1.94 5.28 -4.12
C ASP A 43 -0.72 5.20 -3.19
N ILE A 44 -0.35 6.31 -2.55
CA ILE A 44 0.71 6.34 -1.54
C ILE A 44 0.34 5.45 -0.34
N LEU A 45 -0.90 5.56 0.17
CA LEU A 45 -1.37 4.76 1.29
C LEU A 45 -1.54 3.28 0.91
N TYR A 46 -1.94 3.00 -0.33
CA TYR A 46 -1.98 1.64 -0.86
C TYR A 46 -0.58 1.01 -0.94
N ALA A 47 0.42 1.72 -1.48
CA ALA A 47 1.80 1.25 -1.54
C ALA A 47 2.38 1.00 -0.13
N THR A 48 2.07 1.90 0.82
CA THR A 48 2.48 1.77 2.22
C THR A 48 1.83 0.55 2.89
N CYS A 49 0.55 0.31 2.60
CA CYS A 49 -0.21 -0.85 3.08
C CYS A 49 0.42 -2.16 2.57
N LEU A 50 0.73 -2.25 1.28
CA LEU A 50 1.36 -3.42 0.68
C LEU A 50 2.77 -3.67 1.26
N PHE A 51 3.53 -2.61 1.49
CA PHE A 51 4.85 -2.71 2.13
C PHE A 51 4.76 -3.28 3.55
N PHE A 52 3.81 -2.81 4.37
CA PHE A 52 3.60 -3.36 5.72
C PHE A 52 3.15 -4.82 5.70
N LEU A 53 2.30 -5.21 4.76
CA LEU A 53 1.87 -6.60 4.58
C LEU A 53 3.06 -7.52 4.23
N LEU A 54 3.90 -7.10 3.29
CA LEU A 54 5.07 -7.87 2.88
C LEU A 54 6.13 -7.94 3.99
N ARG A 55 6.29 -6.86 4.77
CA ARG A 55 7.18 -6.83 5.94
C ARG A 55 6.69 -7.72 7.06
N PHE A 56 5.37 -7.84 7.24
CA PHE A 56 4.74 -8.79 8.15
C PHE A 56 4.97 -10.24 7.69
N LEU A 57 4.77 -10.52 6.40
CA LEU A 57 4.89 -11.87 5.85
C LEU A 57 6.34 -12.35 5.76
N PHE A 58 7.29 -11.44 5.51
CA PHE A 58 8.72 -11.75 5.41
C PHE A 58 9.55 -10.81 6.31
N PRO A 59 9.61 -11.07 7.62
CA PRO A 59 10.30 -10.19 8.54
C PRO A 59 11.85 -10.32 8.48
N VAL A 60 12.36 -11.39 7.84
CA VAL A 60 13.80 -11.73 7.74
C VAL A 60 14.42 -11.29 6.40
N THR A 61 13.62 -10.90 5.40
CA THR A 61 14.12 -10.52 4.08
C THR A 61 14.61 -9.07 4.02
N GLU A 62 15.55 -8.83 3.10
CA GLU A 62 16.14 -7.51 2.86
C GLU A 62 15.07 -6.47 2.48
N LEU A 63 15.16 -5.26 3.06
CA LEU A 63 14.22 -4.16 2.77
C LEU A 63 14.11 -3.87 1.27
N LEU A 64 15.24 -3.93 0.54
CA LEU A 64 15.26 -3.66 -0.90
C LEU A 64 14.41 -4.66 -1.69
N LYS A 65 14.46 -5.95 -1.35
CA LYS A 65 13.64 -6.97 -2.02
C LYS A 65 12.15 -6.72 -1.80
N ILE A 66 11.76 -6.37 -0.57
CA ILE A 66 10.37 -6.03 -0.24
C ILE A 66 9.93 -4.76 -0.97
N GLY A 67 10.79 -3.75 -1.04
CA GLY A 67 10.53 -2.51 -1.78
C GLY A 67 10.33 -2.75 -3.27
N ILE A 68 11.18 -3.57 -3.89
CA ILE A 68 11.06 -3.94 -5.31
C ILE A 68 9.75 -4.70 -5.57
N ILE A 69 9.40 -5.67 -4.73
CA ILE A 69 8.14 -6.42 -4.87
C ILE A 69 6.93 -5.47 -4.73
N SER A 70 6.96 -4.57 -3.75
CA SER A 70 5.89 -3.59 -3.54
C SER A 70 5.74 -2.65 -4.74
N TYR A 71 6.86 -2.22 -5.31
CA TYR A 71 6.90 -1.38 -6.50
C TYR A 71 6.34 -2.10 -7.74
N LEU A 72 6.78 -3.34 -7.98
CA LEU A 72 6.29 -4.18 -9.09
C LEU A 72 4.79 -4.45 -8.98
N ALA A 73 4.29 -4.71 -7.77
CA ALA A 73 2.87 -4.90 -7.53
C ALA A 73 2.06 -3.61 -7.81
N CYS A 74 2.59 -2.44 -7.46
CA CYS A 74 1.95 -1.16 -7.77
C CYS A 74 1.85 -0.95 -9.28
N ILE A 75 2.93 -1.24 -10.04
CA ILE A 75 2.93 -1.22 -11.51
C ILE A 75 1.88 -2.19 -12.07
N ALA A 76 1.83 -3.42 -11.55
CA ALA A 76 0.87 -4.42 -12.02
C ALA A 76 -0.58 -3.94 -11.83
N ILE A 77 -0.88 -3.28 -10.71
CA ILE A 77 -2.21 -2.76 -10.42
C ILE A 77 -2.57 -1.57 -11.32
N GLU A 78 -1.64 -0.66 -11.58
CA GLU A 78 -1.86 0.39 -12.59
C GLU A 78 -2.10 -0.18 -13.98
N LEU A 79 -1.32 -1.19 -14.39
CA LEU A 79 -1.51 -1.88 -15.67
C LEU A 79 -2.90 -2.54 -15.75
N GLN A 80 -3.37 -3.15 -14.66
CA GLN A 80 -4.72 -3.70 -14.58
C GLN A 80 -5.80 -2.61 -14.65
N GLN A 81 -5.59 -1.45 -14.01
CA GLN A 81 -6.51 -0.31 -14.10
C GLN A 81 -6.57 0.24 -15.52
N LEU A 82 -5.43 0.36 -16.20
CA LEU A 82 -5.36 0.81 -17.60
C LEU A 82 -6.07 -0.16 -18.55
N TYR A 83 -5.88 -1.47 -18.35
CA TYR A 83 -6.56 -2.49 -19.13
C TYR A 83 -8.09 -2.43 -18.94
N LYS A 84 -8.57 -2.29 -17.69
CA LYS A 84 -10.00 -2.13 -17.38
C LYS A 84 -10.58 -0.85 -17.98
N ALA A 85 -9.86 0.27 -17.88
CA ALA A 85 -10.28 1.55 -18.46
C ALA A 85 -10.38 1.47 -19.99
N ARG A 86 -9.48 0.73 -20.65
CA ARG A 86 -9.51 0.52 -22.09
C ARG A 86 -10.69 -0.33 -22.56
N GLY A 87 -11.19 -1.25 -21.74
CA GLY A 87 -12.39 -2.04 -22.03
C GLY A 87 -13.72 -1.28 -21.94
N SER A 88 -13.74 -0.07 -21.39
CA SER A 88 -14.94 0.77 -21.23
C SER A 88 -15.32 1.60 -22.46
N TRP A 89 -14.60 1.44 -23.58
CA TRP A 89 -14.80 2.18 -24.84
C TRP A 89 -15.48 1.35 -25.95
N ASN A 90 -16.21 0.29 -25.59
CA ASN A 90 -16.99 -0.54 -26.51
C ASN A 90 -18.47 -0.50 -26.11
#